data_AF-A0A6F9DR80-F1
#
_entry.id   AF-A0A6F9DR80-F1
#
_cell.length_a   1.000
_cell.length_b   1.000
_cell.length_c   1.000
_cell.angle_alpha   90.00
_cell.angle_beta   90.00
_cell.angle_gamma   90.00
#
_symmetry.space_group_name_H-M   'P 1'
#
loop_
_entity.id
_entity.type
_entity.pdbx_description
1 polymer ?
#
loop_
_entity_poly.entity_id
_entity_poly.type
_entity_poly.pdbx_seq_one_letter_code
_entity_poly.pdbx_strand_id
1 'polypeptide(L)'
;MMGVKSTKAKDIDKTKHAKHGQGQGIKLLFVLTSVVILFIAVYVGIDGYGKANDEKLKDNLEEHTVLKGDNLELFLKFDVNSDQVISAQEFEALMKYITSDKHEETETSSSFQVTEKTYDPEIDELLRLKAKLTPLDKSSMSQTKKNPSFGSPNFMYSSEFQGLVDWKSPNQNTIEVQAQEFNVFLPPDKKNPVLGQPYWLIAKQENADTHISAKYNSPSPQSEMEYLLLKLLRAFHPQPFVNMRFPPQGGIAVLRAEGPIYYEICFRFHCEFQLNKPPRKPFWFTPSQFRGHVIISRDATHVREFHLYVPNTEKLNVDMEWQTDGDENMEVDIGFLPLMELKQIAPSSPVHLKNSDGTILDRRKMWEKGTDVELVFDKVVWRNEINSTVAYKELEKEFFPFKQVDYLPFADAFTKAIESNKPVHQVVLWGALDDQSC
;
A
#
# COMPACT_ATOMS: atom_id res chain seq x y z
N MET A 1 -57.20 -58.36 -43.66
CA MET A 1 -56.46 -58.84 -42.47
C MET A 1 -57.39 -58.61 -41.27
N MET A 2 -58.33 -59.50 -40.92
CA MET A 2 -58.16 -60.85 -40.31
C MET A 2 -57.06 -60.82 -39.24
N GLY A 3 -57.24 -61.14 -37.96
CA GLY A 3 -58.33 -61.73 -37.18
C GLY A 3 -57.72 -62.42 -35.95
N VAL A 4 -58.44 -62.45 -34.81
CA VAL A 4 -58.60 -63.60 -33.88
C VAL A 4 -57.32 -64.20 -33.23
N LYS A 5 -57.11 -64.18 -31.90
CA LYS A 5 -57.50 -65.19 -30.86
C LYS A 5 -56.84 -64.76 -29.50
N SER A 6 -57.52 -64.75 -28.34
CA SER A 6 -57.86 -65.89 -27.43
C SER A 6 -56.61 -66.49 -26.72
N THR A 7 -56.50 -66.79 -25.41
CA THR A 7 -57.44 -66.94 -24.26
C THR A 7 -56.67 -67.16 -22.95
N LYS A 8 -57.22 -66.64 -21.83
CA LYS A 8 -57.43 -67.22 -20.47
C LYS A 8 -56.38 -68.11 -19.77
N ALA A 9 -56.16 -67.84 -18.47
CA ALA A 9 -56.67 -68.66 -17.34
C ALA A 9 -56.47 -67.93 -15.97
N LYS A 10 -57.57 -67.72 -15.20
CA LYS A 10 -57.84 -68.24 -13.82
C LYS A 10 -57.15 -67.45 -12.67
N ASP A 11 -57.73 -67.15 -11.50
CA ASP A 11 -58.90 -67.64 -10.76
C ASP A 11 -59.34 -66.60 -9.69
N ILE A 12 -60.65 -66.39 -9.56
CA ILE A 12 -61.49 -66.53 -8.34
C ILE A 12 -61.09 -65.83 -7.01
N ASP A 13 -61.85 -64.76 -6.72
CA ASP A 13 -62.70 -64.49 -5.54
C ASP A 13 -62.25 -64.90 -4.11
N LYS A 14 -62.16 -63.90 -3.21
CA LYS A 14 -63.00 -63.81 -1.99
C LYS A 14 -62.70 -62.56 -1.16
N THR A 15 -63.72 -61.74 -0.98
CA THR A 15 -63.85 -60.71 0.06
C THR A 15 -64.00 -61.29 1.46
N LYS A 16 -63.29 -60.76 2.47
CA LYS A 16 -63.81 -60.05 3.67
C LYS A 16 -62.77 -59.93 4.80
N HIS A 17 -62.89 -58.80 5.53
CA HIS A 17 -62.26 -58.38 6.80
C HIS A 17 -60.91 -57.64 6.75
N ALA A 18 -60.96 -56.31 6.90
CA ALA A 18 -60.23 -55.55 7.93
C ALA A 18 -60.65 -54.06 7.93
N LYS A 19 -61.58 -53.69 8.82
CA LYS A 19 -61.76 -52.30 9.29
C LYS A 19 -61.04 -52.19 10.63
N HIS A 20 -59.85 -51.62 10.67
CA HIS A 20 -59.26 -50.86 11.80
C HIS A 20 -57.85 -50.39 11.40
N GLY A 21 -57.63 -49.08 11.27
CA GLY A 21 -56.29 -48.55 10.98
C GLY A 21 -56.20 -47.13 10.39
N GLN A 22 -57.30 -46.44 10.09
CA GLN A 22 -57.23 -45.15 9.36
C GLN A 22 -57.35 -43.90 10.25
N GLY A 23 -57.45 -44.04 11.58
CA GLY A 23 -57.65 -42.91 12.52
C GLY A 23 -56.42 -42.50 13.34
N GLN A 24 -55.35 -43.31 13.39
CA GLN A 24 -54.16 -43.01 14.18
C GLN A 24 -53.06 -42.28 13.40
N GLY A 25 -52.90 -42.55 12.09
CA GLY A 25 -51.87 -41.92 11.27
C GLY A 25 -52.06 -40.40 11.09
N ILE A 26 -53.31 -39.94 10.95
CA ILE A 26 -53.61 -38.51 10.78
C ILE A 26 -53.39 -37.76 12.10
N LYS A 27 -53.78 -38.33 13.24
CA LYS A 27 -53.54 -37.71 14.56
C LYS A 27 -52.05 -37.62 14.90
N LEU A 28 -51.26 -38.65 14.57
CA LEU A 28 -49.82 -38.65 14.79
C LEU A 28 -49.10 -37.62 13.90
N LEU A 29 -49.53 -37.49 12.64
CA LEU A 29 -48.96 -36.50 11.71
C LEU A 29 -49.23 -35.07 12.19
N PHE A 30 -50.46 -34.77 12.63
CA PHE A 30 -50.80 -33.44 13.17
C PHE A 30 -49.96 -33.09 14.41
N VAL A 31 -49.80 -34.04 15.35
CA VAL A 31 -48.99 -33.83 16.58
C VAL A 31 -47.52 -33.59 16.24
N LEU A 32 -46.94 -34.33 15.29
CA LEU A 32 -45.56 -34.12 14.85
C LEU A 32 -45.36 -32.73 14.20
N THR A 33 -46.26 -32.29 13.33
CA THR A 33 -46.18 -30.94 12.75
C THR A 33 -46.31 -29.84 13.80
N SER A 34 -47.21 -29.99 14.79
CA SER A 34 -47.38 -29.00 15.85
C SER A 34 -46.15 -28.88 16.74
N VAL A 35 -45.46 -29.99 17.03
CA VAL A 35 -44.21 -29.99 17.82
C VAL A 35 -43.09 -29.32 17.04
N VAL A 36 -42.93 -29.60 15.75
CA VAL A 36 -41.90 -28.95 14.90
C VAL A 36 -42.14 -27.44 14.80
N ILE A 37 -43.38 -27.01 14.62
CA ILE A 37 -43.72 -25.57 14.58
C ILE A 37 -43.40 -24.91 15.93
N LEU A 38 -43.66 -25.58 17.05
CA LEU A 38 -43.32 -25.07 18.38
C LEU A 38 -41.80 -24.94 18.56
N PHE A 39 -41.02 -25.91 18.12
CA PHE A 39 -39.55 -25.83 18.17
C PHE A 39 -39.00 -24.70 17.29
N ILE A 40 -39.56 -24.51 16.09
CA ILE A 40 -39.18 -23.40 15.22
C ILE A 40 -39.57 -22.06 15.86
N ALA A 41 -40.77 -21.94 16.44
CA ALA A 41 -41.19 -20.72 17.11
C ALA A 41 -40.37 -20.39 18.36
N VAL A 42 -39.98 -21.41 19.13
CA VAL A 42 -39.08 -21.25 20.28
C VAL A 42 -37.68 -20.89 19.82
N TYR A 43 -37.16 -21.52 18.76
CA TYR A 43 -35.84 -21.21 18.21
C TYR A 43 -35.80 -19.78 17.65
N VAL A 44 -36.80 -19.38 16.84
CA VAL A 44 -36.94 -18.01 16.32
C VAL A 44 -37.18 -17.01 17.45
N GLY A 45 -37.89 -17.40 18.50
CA GLY A 45 -38.09 -16.58 19.69
C GLY A 45 -36.81 -16.36 20.49
N ILE A 46 -35.98 -17.40 20.65
CA ILE A 46 -34.68 -17.32 21.32
C ILE A 46 -33.69 -16.52 20.46
N ASP A 47 -33.63 -16.76 19.15
CA ASP A 47 -32.78 -16.02 18.21
C ASP A 47 -33.20 -14.55 18.12
N GLY A 48 -34.50 -14.28 18.05
CA GLY A 48 -35.05 -12.92 18.05
C GLY A 48 -34.85 -12.20 19.38
N TYR A 49 -34.94 -12.91 20.52
CA TYR A 49 -34.65 -12.36 21.84
C TYR A 49 -33.16 -12.06 22.01
N GLY A 50 -32.28 -12.93 21.51
CA GLY A 50 -30.83 -12.69 21.46
C GLY A 50 -30.52 -11.43 20.66
N LYS A 51 -31.01 -11.32 19.43
CA LYS A 51 -30.80 -10.16 18.55
C LYS A 51 -31.35 -8.85 19.14
N ALA A 52 -32.52 -8.87 19.75
CA ALA A 52 -33.11 -7.69 20.37
C ALA A 52 -32.38 -7.27 21.67
N ASN A 53 -31.77 -8.23 22.38
CA ASN A 53 -30.93 -7.95 23.52
C ASN A 53 -29.57 -7.39 23.09
N ASP A 54 -28.99 -7.90 21.99
CA ASP A 54 -27.75 -7.40 21.39
C ASP A 54 -27.91 -5.97 20.84
N GLU A 55 -29.04 -5.64 20.19
CA GLU A 55 -29.34 -4.27 19.75
C GLU A 55 -29.49 -3.31 20.94
N LYS A 56 -30.21 -3.70 22.00
CA LYS A 56 -30.30 -2.89 23.22
C LYS A 56 -28.96 -2.75 23.95
N LEU A 57 -28.11 -3.76 23.87
CA LEU A 57 -26.76 -3.73 24.44
C LEU A 57 -25.87 -2.78 23.65
N LYS A 58 -25.94 -2.81 22.31
CA LYS A 58 -25.28 -1.86 21.41
C LYS A 58 -25.71 -0.43 21.72
N ASP A 59 -27.01 -0.16 21.78
CA ASP A 59 -27.53 1.17 22.09
C ASP A 59 -27.04 1.69 23.45
N ASN A 60 -27.05 0.85 24.50
CA ASN A 60 -26.54 1.24 25.83
C ASN A 60 -25.02 1.45 25.87
N LEU A 61 -24.24 0.67 25.12
CA LEU A 61 -22.78 0.81 25.05
C LEU A 61 -22.38 2.06 24.24
N GLU A 62 -23.09 2.38 23.16
CA GLU A 62 -22.89 3.62 22.40
C GLU A 62 -23.26 4.87 23.20
N GLU A 63 -24.26 4.77 24.09
CA GLU A 63 -24.73 5.88 24.93
C GLU A 63 -23.86 6.11 26.18
N HIS A 64 -23.12 5.08 26.66
CA HIS A 64 -22.39 5.12 27.93
C HIS A 64 -20.88 4.82 27.86
N THR A 65 -20.32 4.48 26.70
CA THR A 65 -18.87 4.31 26.51
C THR A 65 -18.33 5.07 25.29
N VAL A 66 -17.01 5.31 25.27
CA VAL A 66 -16.30 6.03 24.17
C VAL A 66 -16.17 5.17 22.89
N LEU A 67 -16.70 3.94 22.89
CA LEU A 67 -16.59 3.01 21.78
C LEU A 67 -17.72 3.24 20.77
N LYS A 68 -17.37 3.59 19.52
CA LYS A 68 -18.31 3.78 18.40
C LYS A 68 -17.86 3.03 17.16
N GLY A 69 -18.81 2.63 16.31
CA GLY A 69 -18.56 2.00 15.01
C GLY A 69 -17.78 0.69 15.11
N ASP A 70 -16.77 0.51 14.26
CA ASP A 70 -15.97 -0.72 14.15
C ASP A 70 -15.33 -1.17 15.48
N ASN A 71 -15.04 -0.23 16.39
CA ASN A 71 -14.48 -0.54 17.72
C ASN A 71 -15.49 -1.21 18.65
N LEU A 72 -16.79 -0.89 18.51
CA LEU A 72 -17.86 -1.53 19.27
C LEU A 72 -18.15 -2.93 18.73
N GLU A 73 -18.14 -3.11 17.41
CA GLU A 73 -18.31 -4.43 16.80
C GLU A 73 -17.15 -5.36 17.15
N LEU A 74 -15.92 -4.84 17.16
CA LEU A 74 -14.76 -5.59 17.59
C LEU A 74 -14.85 -5.96 19.07
N PHE A 75 -15.25 -5.03 19.93
CA PHE A 75 -15.46 -5.31 21.35
C PHE A 75 -16.49 -6.42 21.56
N LEU A 76 -17.67 -6.32 20.94
CA LEU A 76 -18.74 -7.32 21.06
C LEU A 76 -18.33 -8.69 20.48
N LYS A 77 -17.48 -8.72 19.45
CA LYS A 77 -16.95 -9.98 18.89
C LYS A 77 -16.09 -10.73 19.90
N PHE A 78 -15.39 -10.03 20.78
CA PHE A 78 -14.44 -10.62 21.74
C PHE A 78 -14.94 -10.66 23.18
N ASP A 79 -16.03 -9.96 23.50
CA ASP A 79 -16.81 -10.10 24.74
C ASP A 79 -17.73 -11.33 24.63
N VAL A 80 -17.13 -12.53 24.68
CA VAL A 80 -17.79 -13.81 24.41
C VAL A 80 -18.87 -14.12 25.44
N ASN A 81 -18.66 -13.67 26.69
CA ASN A 81 -19.62 -13.86 27.76
C ASN A 81 -20.64 -12.70 27.89
N SER A 82 -20.50 -11.64 27.07
CA SER A 82 -21.36 -10.46 27.03
C SER A 82 -21.49 -9.77 28.40
N ASP A 83 -20.42 -9.80 29.20
CA ASP A 83 -20.38 -9.19 30.52
C ASP A 83 -19.92 -7.72 30.48
N GLN A 84 -19.70 -7.19 29.28
CA GLN A 84 -19.23 -5.83 29.00
C GLN A 84 -17.81 -5.55 29.50
N VAL A 85 -17.00 -6.59 29.73
CA VAL A 85 -15.60 -6.49 30.12
C VAL A 85 -14.76 -7.52 29.38
N ILE A 86 -13.71 -7.08 28.68
CA ILE A 86 -12.74 -8.01 28.11
C ILE A 86 -11.89 -8.62 29.23
N SER A 87 -12.12 -9.91 29.52
CA SER A 87 -11.30 -10.68 30.44
C SER A 87 -9.88 -10.91 29.90
N ALA A 88 -8.94 -11.35 30.74
CA ALA A 88 -7.58 -11.64 30.30
C ALA A 88 -7.49 -12.72 29.20
N GLN A 89 -8.45 -13.64 29.15
CA GLN A 89 -8.52 -14.70 28.14
C GLN A 89 -9.10 -14.18 26.82
N GLU A 90 -10.15 -13.37 26.89
CA GLU A 90 -10.70 -12.68 25.71
C GLU A 90 -9.70 -11.68 25.14
N PHE A 91 -8.94 -11.00 26.00
CA PHE A 91 -7.85 -10.13 25.60
C PHE A 91 -6.74 -10.90 24.87
N GLU A 92 -6.42 -12.12 25.28
CA GLU A 92 -5.43 -12.95 24.55
C GLU A 92 -5.92 -13.30 23.14
N ALA A 93 -7.21 -13.57 22.98
CA ALA A 93 -7.83 -13.83 21.68
C ALA A 93 -7.89 -12.56 20.81
N LEU A 94 -8.26 -11.43 21.41
CA LEU A 94 -8.24 -10.12 20.75
C LEU A 94 -6.82 -9.72 20.34
N MET A 95 -5.83 -9.94 21.20
CA MET A 95 -4.43 -9.69 20.89
C MET A 95 -3.95 -10.59 19.76
N LYS A 96 -4.30 -11.88 19.77
CA LYS A 96 -4.00 -12.78 18.64
C LYS A 96 -4.69 -12.31 17.36
N TYR A 97 -5.92 -11.82 17.42
CA TYR A 97 -6.63 -11.27 16.27
C TYR A 97 -5.97 -9.99 15.73
N ILE A 98 -5.60 -9.05 16.61
CA ILE A 98 -4.92 -7.79 16.24
C ILE A 98 -3.50 -8.04 15.72
N THR A 99 -2.83 -9.08 16.22
CA THR A 99 -1.43 -9.40 15.86
C THR A 99 -1.32 -10.47 14.79
N SER A 100 -2.39 -11.20 14.46
CA SER A 100 -2.42 -12.07 13.30
C SER A 100 -2.71 -11.22 12.07
N ASP A 101 -1.74 -11.13 11.15
CA ASP A 101 -1.83 -10.46 9.83
C ASP A 101 -2.88 -11.07 8.87
N LYS A 102 -3.98 -11.63 9.39
CA LYS A 102 -5.07 -12.24 8.63
C LYS A 102 -6.41 -11.72 9.14
N HIS A 103 -6.75 -10.49 8.76
CA HIS A 103 -8.15 -10.11 8.72
C HIS A 103 -8.86 -10.98 7.67
N GLU A 104 -10.00 -11.54 8.07
CA GLU A 104 -10.83 -12.46 7.29
C GLU A 104 -11.09 -11.93 5.87
N GLU A 105 -10.54 -12.66 4.91
CA GLU A 105 -10.89 -12.66 3.51
C GLU A 105 -12.41 -12.86 3.36
N THR A 106 -13.15 -11.78 3.14
CA THR A 106 -14.37 -11.84 2.34
C THR A 106 -14.01 -11.34 0.94
N GLU A 107 -13.80 -12.35 0.09
CA GLU A 107 -13.83 -12.35 -1.37
C GLU A 107 -12.79 -11.49 -2.12
N THR A 108 -11.82 -12.21 -2.72
CA THR A 108 -10.92 -11.82 -3.83
C THR A 108 -9.67 -10.98 -3.55
N SER A 109 -8.91 -11.29 -2.49
CA SER A 109 -7.50 -10.86 -2.41
C SER A 109 -6.59 -12.08 -2.27
N SER A 110 -5.92 -12.46 -3.37
CA SER A 110 -4.83 -13.43 -3.29
C SER A 110 -3.73 -12.84 -2.41
N SER A 111 -3.52 -13.36 -1.21
CA SER A 111 -2.44 -12.90 -0.34
C SER A 111 -1.10 -13.05 -1.07
N PHE A 112 -0.46 -11.94 -1.42
CA PHE A 112 0.88 -11.95 -2.01
C PHE A 112 1.87 -12.53 -0.99
N GLN A 113 2.37 -13.74 -1.23
CA GLN A 113 3.42 -14.34 -0.42
C GLN A 113 4.77 -14.01 -1.05
N VAL A 114 5.58 -13.23 -0.34
CA VAL A 114 6.99 -13.02 -0.71
C VAL A 114 7.70 -14.34 -0.52
N THR A 115 7.88 -15.11 -1.58
CA THR A 115 8.85 -16.20 -1.58
C THR A 115 10.23 -15.57 -1.55
N GLU A 116 11.00 -15.76 -0.47
CA GLU A 116 12.41 -15.39 -0.44
C GLU A 116 13.12 -16.10 -1.60
N LYS A 117 13.38 -15.35 -2.67
CA LYS A 117 14.16 -15.85 -3.80
C LYS A 117 15.55 -16.18 -3.27
N THR A 118 16.01 -17.39 -3.56
CA THR A 118 17.39 -17.77 -3.26
C THR A 118 18.27 -17.23 -4.38
N TYR A 119 19.30 -16.47 -4.01
CA TYR A 119 20.22 -15.85 -4.96
C TYR A 119 21.58 -16.56 -4.91
N ASP A 120 22.16 -16.80 -6.08
CA ASP A 120 23.49 -17.38 -6.24
C ASP A 120 24.55 -16.27 -6.11
N PRO A 121 25.36 -16.25 -5.04
CA PRO A 121 26.36 -15.19 -4.83
C PRO A 121 27.51 -15.18 -5.85
N GLU A 122 27.64 -16.22 -6.70
CA GLU A 122 28.62 -16.26 -7.80
C GLU A 122 28.11 -15.63 -9.10
N ILE A 123 26.80 -15.61 -9.31
CA ILE A 123 26.19 -15.17 -10.57
C ILE A 123 25.33 -13.93 -10.35
N ASP A 124 24.53 -13.91 -9.29
CA ASP A 124 23.61 -12.84 -9.00
C ASP A 124 24.36 -11.63 -8.44
N GLU A 125 24.05 -10.49 -9.03
CA GLU A 125 24.72 -9.26 -8.70
C GLU A 125 24.04 -8.52 -7.56
N LEU A 126 24.87 -7.91 -6.72
CA LEU A 126 24.43 -7.10 -5.60
C LEU A 126 24.69 -5.63 -5.90
N LEU A 127 23.70 -4.78 -5.66
CA LEU A 127 23.85 -3.34 -5.63
C LEU A 127 23.93 -2.82 -4.19
N ARG A 128 24.80 -1.84 -3.97
CA ARG A 128 24.94 -1.14 -2.69
C ARG A 128 24.44 0.30 -2.85
N LEU A 129 23.47 0.66 -2.03
CA LEU A 129 22.86 2.00 -2.04
C LEU A 129 23.27 2.75 -0.79
N LYS A 130 23.67 4.01 -0.95
CA LYS A 130 23.93 4.91 0.15
C LYS A 130 22.70 5.78 0.40
N ALA A 131 22.20 5.76 1.62
CA ALA A 131 21.14 6.65 2.07
C ALA A 131 21.73 7.97 2.59
N LYS A 132 21.10 9.08 2.22
CA LYS A 132 21.36 10.39 2.79
C LYS A 132 20.06 11.06 3.16
N LEU A 133 20.03 11.67 4.34
CA LEU A 133 18.90 12.43 4.86
C LEU A 133 19.44 13.68 5.54
N THR A 134 18.87 14.83 5.18
CA THR A 134 18.94 16.04 5.99
C THR A 134 17.55 16.24 6.58
N PRO A 135 17.41 16.37 7.91
CA PRO A 135 16.10 16.52 8.55
C PRO A 135 15.32 17.71 8.01
N LEU A 136 14.00 17.65 8.14
CA LEU A 136 13.10 18.74 7.79
C LEU A 136 13.57 20.06 8.43
N ASP A 137 13.59 21.13 7.64
CA ASP A 137 13.79 22.48 8.15
C ASP A 137 12.53 22.93 8.90
N LYS A 138 12.56 22.80 10.22
CA LYS A 138 11.42 23.14 11.09
C LYS A 138 11.07 24.63 11.04
N SER A 139 11.95 25.50 10.57
CA SER A 139 11.63 26.93 10.37
C SER A 139 10.73 27.18 9.16
N SER A 140 10.62 26.21 8.25
CA SER A 140 9.73 26.29 7.08
C SER A 140 8.24 26.10 7.44
N MET A 141 7.97 25.37 8.53
CA MET A 141 6.65 25.00 9.04
C MET A 141 5.80 26.21 9.41
N SER A 142 4.48 26.15 9.14
CA SER A 142 3.57 27.21 9.55
C SER A 142 3.38 27.27 11.06
N GLN A 143 3.43 26.13 11.76
CA GLN A 143 3.34 26.09 13.22
C GLN A 143 4.48 26.87 13.90
N THR A 144 5.71 26.73 13.40
CA THR A 144 6.88 27.49 13.87
C THR A 144 6.75 28.99 13.59
N LYS A 145 6.12 29.38 12.47
CA LYS A 145 5.87 30.78 12.14
C LYS A 145 4.80 31.41 13.03
N LYS A 146 3.74 30.66 13.36
CA LYS A 146 2.66 31.09 14.25
C LYS A 146 3.14 31.24 15.69
N ASN A 147 4.02 30.34 16.12
CA ASN A 147 4.64 30.37 17.44
C ASN A 147 6.17 30.29 17.33
N PRO A 148 6.89 31.42 17.24
CA PRO A 148 8.35 31.43 17.12
C PRO A 148 9.09 30.77 18.29
N SER A 149 8.42 30.59 19.43
CA SER A 149 8.98 29.85 20.57
C SER A 149 8.91 28.33 20.37
N PHE A 150 8.11 27.83 19.42
CA PHE A 150 7.94 26.40 19.14
C PHE A 150 9.28 25.75 18.80
N GLY A 151 9.69 24.79 19.64
CA GLY A 151 10.96 24.11 19.46
C GLY A 151 12.20 24.89 19.90
N SER A 152 12.02 26.00 20.62
CA SER A 152 13.11 26.74 21.25
C SER A 152 13.60 26.04 22.53
N PRO A 153 14.81 26.36 23.05
CA PRO A 153 15.30 25.80 24.31
C PRO A 153 14.36 26.04 25.51
N ASN A 154 13.58 27.11 25.47
CA ASN A 154 12.63 27.49 26.54
C ASN A 154 11.22 26.91 26.33
N PHE A 155 10.93 26.38 25.14
CA PHE A 155 9.63 25.80 24.80
C PHE A 155 9.86 24.60 23.87
N MET A 156 9.87 23.43 24.49
CA MET A 156 10.13 22.16 23.81
C MET A 156 9.01 21.86 22.80
N TYR A 157 9.33 21.04 21.80
CA TYR A 157 8.31 20.45 20.94
C TYR A 157 7.33 19.66 21.81
N SER A 158 6.04 19.77 21.49
CA SER A 158 5.02 18.92 22.12
C SER A 158 5.25 17.45 21.75
N SER A 159 4.69 16.53 22.53
CA SER A 159 4.97 15.09 22.45
C SER A 159 4.64 14.49 21.08
N GLU A 160 3.69 15.08 20.36
CA GLU A 160 3.24 14.70 19.02
C GLU A 160 4.36 14.85 17.98
N PHE A 161 5.25 15.83 18.13
CA PHE A 161 6.34 16.11 17.17
C PHE A 161 7.61 15.32 17.46
N GLN A 162 7.61 14.47 18.48
CA GLN A 162 8.85 13.83 18.93
C GLN A 162 9.44 12.90 17.85
N GLY A 163 8.62 12.19 17.07
CA GLY A 163 9.10 11.40 15.92
C GLY A 163 9.84 12.25 14.89
N LEU A 164 9.31 13.44 14.56
CA LEU A 164 9.97 14.40 13.67
C LEU A 164 11.28 14.95 14.27
N VAL A 165 11.31 15.19 15.58
CA VAL A 165 12.50 15.69 16.27
C VAL A 165 13.61 14.63 16.34
N ASP A 166 13.24 13.37 16.52
CA ASP A 166 14.16 12.24 16.68
C ASP A 166 14.73 11.78 15.33
N TRP A 167 14.01 11.99 14.22
CA TRP A 167 14.44 11.57 12.89
C TRP A 167 15.54 12.48 12.31
N LYS A 168 16.78 12.22 12.73
CA LYS A 168 17.96 13.04 12.39
C LYS A 168 18.82 12.49 11.27
N SER A 169 18.71 11.20 10.98
CA SER A 169 19.54 10.48 10.03
C SER A 169 18.78 9.28 9.44
N PRO A 170 19.25 8.69 8.32
CA PRO A 170 18.68 7.46 7.82
C PRO A 170 18.74 6.34 8.88
N ASN A 171 17.77 5.44 8.86
CA ASN A 171 17.76 4.21 9.65
C ASN A 171 18.94 3.27 9.29
N GLN A 172 19.31 3.22 8.00
CA GLN A 172 20.46 2.48 7.49
C GLN A 172 21.22 3.35 6.48
N ASN A 173 22.49 3.66 6.76
CA ASN A 173 23.32 4.50 5.87
C ASN A 173 23.71 3.79 4.57
N THR A 174 23.70 2.45 4.56
CA THR A 174 23.96 1.65 3.36
C THR A 174 23.07 0.42 3.40
N ILE A 175 22.47 0.10 2.26
CA ILE A 175 21.67 -1.12 2.08
C ILE A 175 22.16 -1.91 0.87
N GLU A 176 21.92 -3.21 0.92
CA GLU A 176 22.26 -4.17 -0.11
C GLU A 176 20.99 -4.76 -0.71
N VAL A 177 20.88 -4.76 -2.04
CA VAL A 177 19.72 -5.26 -2.78
C VAL A 177 20.20 -6.06 -3.98
N GLN A 178 19.48 -7.10 -4.37
CA GLN A 178 19.86 -7.90 -5.53
C GLN A 178 19.44 -7.18 -6.82
N ALA A 179 20.29 -7.21 -7.85
CA ALA A 179 20.00 -6.59 -9.14
C ALA A 179 18.71 -7.13 -9.76
N GLN A 180 18.46 -8.44 -9.62
CA GLN A 180 17.26 -9.09 -10.13
C GLN A 180 15.96 -8.60 -9.47
N GLU A 181 16.01 -8.05 -8.24
CA GLU A 181 14.82 -7.44 -7.62
C GLU A 181 14.32 -6.24 -8.46
N PHE A 182 15.19 -5.60 -9.25
CA PHE A 182 14.84 -4.46 -10.11
C PHE A 182 14.18 -4.86 -11.44
N ASN A 183 13.99 -6.16 -11.71
CA ASN A 183 13.22 -6.62 -12.87
C ASN A 183 11.80 -6.03 -12.92
N VAL A 184 11.24 -5.69 -11.76
CA VAL A 184 9.93 -5.04 -11.61
C VAL A 184 9.83 -3.67 -12.29
N PHE A 185 10.96 -3.00 -12.57
CA PHE A 185 10.97 -1.72 -13.28
C PHE A 185 10.85 -1.87 -14.79
N LEU A 186 11.16 -3.05 -15.35
CA LEU A 186 11.20 -3.23 -16.81
C LEU A 186 9.81 -2.98 -17.45
N PRO A 187 9.77 -2.42 -18.66
CA PRO A 187 8.51 -2.18 -19.36
C PRO A 187 7.74 -3.51 -19.58
N PRO A 188 6.40 -3.50 -19.49
CA PRO A 188 5.58 -4.70 -19.68
C PRO A 188 5.79 -5.37 -21.05
N ASP A 189 5.84 -4.57 -22.13
CA ASP A 189 6.23 -5.06 -23.46
C ASP A 189 7.74 -4.97 -23.64
N LYS A 190 8.43 -6.07 -23.33
CA LYS A 190 9.89 -6.18 -23.50
C LYS A 190 10.34 -6.25 -24.97
N LYS A 191 9.43 -6.61 -25.90
CA LYS A 191 9.78 -6.81 -27.33
C LYS A 191 9.79 -5.48 -28.07
N ASN A 192 8.77 -4.66 -27.85
CA ASN A 192 8.61 -3.37 -28.52
C ASN A 192 8.28 -2.26 -27.51
N PRO A 193 9.20 -1.93 -26.60
CA PRO A 193 8.93 -0.88 -25.63
C PRO A 193 8.86 0.49 -26.32
N VAL A 194 7.92 1.32 -25.89
CA VAL A 194 7.69 2.66 -26.45
C VAL A 194 8.30 3.72 -25.53
N LEU A 195 9.15 4.57 -26.07
CA LEU A 195 9.75 5.68 -25.31
C LEU A 195 8.68 6.68 -24.87
N GLY A 196 8.76 7.10 -23.60
CA GLY A 196 7.85 8.08 -23.01
C GLY A 196 6.44 7.59 -22.70
N GLN A 197 6.08 6.35 -23.07
CA GLN A 197 4.79 5.79 -22.69
C GLN A 197 4.79 5.41 -21.20
N PRO A 198 3.87 5.96 -20.38
CA PRO A 198 3.78 5.61 -18.97
C PRO A 198 3.21 4.21 -18.77
N TYR A 199 3.71 3.54 -17.73
CA TYR A 199 3.18 2.29 -17.22
C TYR A 199 3.25 2.26 -15.69
N TRP A 200 2.27 1.60 -15.09
CA TRP A 200 2.12 1.51 -13.64
C TRP A 200 3.09 0.47 -13.07
N LEU A 201 3.90 0.90 -12.10
CA LEU A 201 4.71 0.04 -11.24
C LEU A 201 3.90 -0.43 -10.02
N ILE A 202 3.08 0.47 -9.48
CA ILE A 202 2.13 0.21 -8.39
C ILE A 202 0.82 0.84 -8.81
N ALA A 203 -0.20 0.02 -9.06
CA ALA A 203 -1.48 0.49 -9.53
C ALA A 203 -2.13 1.45 -8.51
N LYS A 204 -2.94 2.38 -9.01
CA LYS A 204 -3.81 3.20 -8.18
C LYS A 204 -4.80 2.30 -7.43
N GLN A 205 -5.00 2.52 -6.14
CA GLN A 205 -6.06 1.83 -5.40
C GLN A 205 -7.41 2.47 -5.78
N GLU A 206 -8.31 1.69 -6.38
CA GLU A 206 -9.65 2.16 -6.80
C GLU A 206 -10.60 2.33 -5.61
N ASN A 207 -10.49 1.43 -4.63
CA ASN A 207 -11.15 1.50 -3.34
C ASN A 207 -10.05 1.68 -2.28
N ALA A 208 -9.52 2.89 -2.19
CA ALA A 208 -8.82 3.29 -0.97
C ALA A 208 -9.90 3.32 0.10
N ASP A 209 -10.19 2.16 0.70
CA ASP A 209 -10.87 2.15 1.99
C ASP A 209 -10.10 3.15 2.84
N THR A 210 -10.80 4.21 3.25
CA THR A 210 -10.32 5.31 4.07
C THR A 210 -9.98 4.76 5.46
N HIS A 211 -8.95 3.95 5.54
CA HIS A 211 -8.64 3.17 6.72
C HIS A 211 -7.80 4.00 7.67
N ILE A 212 -8.53 4.69 8.57
CA ILE A 212 -8.19 5.04 9.95
C ILE A 212 -6.81 5.67 10.15
N SER A 213 -6.81 6.96 10.50
CA SER A 213 -5.66 7.77 10.95
C SER A 213 -4.78 7.11 12.04
N ALA A 214 -5.29 6.07 12.71
CA ALA A 214 -4.66 5.33 13.80
C ALA A 214 -3.71 4.19 13.39
N LYS A 215 -3.41 3.99 12.09
CA LYS A 215 -2.47 2.93 11.68
C LYS A 215 -1.02 3.28 12.03
N TYR A 216 -0.36 2.40 12.79
CA TYR A 216 1.08 2.52 13.08
C TYR A 216 1.98 1.63 12.22
N ASN A 217 1.41 0.56 11.66
CA ASN A 217 2.14 -0.43 10.91
C ASN A 217 1.70 -0.40 9.45
N SER A 218 2.70 -0.45 8.57
CA SER A 218 2.50 -0.52 7.13
C SER A 218 1.76 -1.81 6.77
N PRO A 219 0.77 -1.77 5.85
CA PRO A 219 0.19 -2.98 5.31
C PRO A 219 1.26 -3.90 4.70
N SER A 220 0.96 -5.20 4.67
CA SER A 220 1.81 -6.15 3.95
C SER A 220 1.85 -5.80 2.47
N PRO A 221 3.03 -5.86 1.81
CA PRO A 221 3.13 -5.59 0.39
C PRO A 221 2.30 -6.58 -0.42
N GLN A 222 1.68 -6.10 -1.50
CA GLN A 222 0.80 -6.87 -2.39
C GLN A 222 1.48 -7.21 -3.73
N SER A 223 2.69 -6.73 -3.98
CA SER A 223 3.46 -7.00 -5.20
C SER A 223 4.97 -7.01 -4.95
N GLU A 224 5.74 -7.57 -5.89
CA GLU A 224 7.21 -7.53 -5.85
C GLU A 224 7.74 -6.09 -5.84
N MET A 225 7.06 -5.18 -6.55
CA MET A 225 7.41 -3.76 -6.58
C MET A 225 7.20 -3.11 -5.21
N GLU A 226 6.06 -3.35 -4.56
CA GLU A 226 5.80 -2.83 -3.21
C GLU A 226 6.79 -3.39 -2.20
N TYR A 227 7.14 -4.68 -2.30
CA TYR A 227 8.16 -5.29 -1.46
C TYR A 227 9.53 -4.62 -1.64
N LEU A 228 9.95 -4.38 -2.88
CA LEU A 228 11.20 -3.68 -3.18
C LEU A 228 11.18 -2.26 -2.61
N LEU A 229 10.11 -1.48 -2.83
CA LEU A 229 10.02 -0.13 -2.28
C LEU A 229 10.03 -0.13 -0.75
N LEU A 230 9.33 -1.05 -0.11
CA LEU A 230 9.35 -1.18 1.35
C LEU A 230 10.78 -1.42 1.86
N LYS A 231 11.54 -2.31 1.20
CA LYS A 231 12.95 -2.58 1.50
C LYS A 231 13.84 -1.35 1.32
N LEU A 232 13.65 -0.61 0.22
CA LEU A 232 14.41 0.62 -0.07
C LEU A 232 14.09 1.72 0.94
N LEU A 233 12.80 2.03 1.16
CA LEU A 233 12.36 3.13 2.03
C LEU A 233 12.67 2.88 3.51
N ARG A 234 12.79 1.61 3.92
CA ARG A 234 13.27 1.22 5.27
C ARG A 234 14.70 1.67 5.57
N ALA A 235 15.48 2.02 4.56
CA ALA A 235 16.76 2.68 4.75
C ALA A 235 16.62 4.06 5.40
N PHE A 236 15.52 4.77 5.18
CA PHE A 236 15.28 6.09 5.78
C PHE A 236 14.60 6.00 7.14
N HIS A 237 13.52 5.21 7.25
CA HIS A 237 12.72 5.08 8.46
C HIS A 237 12.14 3.66 8.57
N PRO A 238 12.02 3.06 9.77
CA PRO A 238 11.51 1.70 9.93
C PRO A 238 10.05 1.49 9.51
N GLN A 239 9.24 2.56 9.43
CA GLN A 239 7.80 2.49 9.14
C GLN A 239 7.40 3.32 7.90
N PRO A 240 7.82 2.93 6.69
CA PRO A 240 7.28 3.49 5.46
C PRO A 240 5.97 2.81 5.06
N PHE A 241 5.08 3.59 4.46
CA PHE A 241 3.81 3.18 3.88
C PHE A 241 3.90 3.42 2.37
N VAL A 242 4.13 2.34 1.62
CA VAL A 242 4.24 2.39 0.15
C VAL A 242 2.91 2.79 -0.48
N ASN A 243 1.81 2.28 0.07
CA ASN A 243 0.47 2.72 -0.25
C ASN A 243 0.03 3.73 0.81
N MET A 244 -0.08 5.00 0.40
CA MET A 244 -0.51 6.09 1.27
C MET A 244 -1.99 5.99 1.63
N ARG A 245 -2.40 6.64 2.72
CA ARG A 245 -3.81 6.78 3.10
C ARG A 245 -4.62 7.62 2.10
N PHE A 246 -4.02 8.66 1.53
CA PHE A 246 -4.72 9.60 0.65
C PHE A 246 -4.09 9.66 -0.76
N PRO A 247 -4.89 9.96 -1.80
CA PRO A 247 -4.36 10.28 -3.13
C PRO A 247 -3.44 11.50 -3.10
N PRO A 248 -2.50 11.62 -4.05
CA PRO A 248 -2.20 10.67 -5.13
C PRO A 248 -1.50 9.39 -4.64
N GLN A 249 -1.96 8.23 -5.12
CA GLN A 249 -1.42 6.91 -4.75
C GLN A 249 -0.83 6.20 -5.96
N GLY A 250 0.18 5.36 -5.71
CA GLY A 250 0.78 4.47 -6.68
C GLY A 250 2.13 4.96 -7.19
N GLY A 251 2.61 4.29 -8.24
CA GLY A 251 3.93 4.52 -8.81
C GLY A 251 3.93 4.25 -10.31
N ILE A 252 4.60 5.11 -11.06
CA ILE A 252 4.58 5.14 -12.52
C ILE A 252 6.00 5.24 -13.04
N ALA A 253 6.27 4.55 -14.14
CA ALA A 253 7.52 4.61 -14.87
C ALA A 253 7.30 4.98 -16.33
N VAL A 254 8.36 5.50 -16.95
CA VAL A 254 8.47 5.63 -18.41
C VAL A 254 9.84 5.11 -18.84
N LEU A 255 9.89 4.49 -20.02
CA LEU A 255 11.16 4.23 -20.68
C LEU A 255 11.67 5.54 -21.29
N ARG A 256 12.79 6.08 -20.79
CA ARG A 256 13.40 7.32 -21.27
C ARG A 256 14.43 7.08 -22.37
N ALA A 257 15.22 6.01 -22.26
CA ALA A 257 16.18 5.63 -23.29
C ALA A 257 16.29 4.11 -23.45
N GLU A 258 16.62 3.68 -24.66
CA GLU A 258 16.96 2.29 -24.95
C GLU A 258 18.28 2.16 -25.71
N GLY A 259 19.06 1.16 -25.32
CA GLY A 259 20.32 0.78 -25.93
C GLY A 259 20.36 -0.70 -26.32
N PRO A 260 21.51 -1.18 -26.82
CA PRO A 260 21.69 -2.60 -27.11
C PRO A 260 21.69 -3.45 -25.83
N ILE A 261 22.28 -2.93 -24.74
CA ILE A 261 22.44 -3.65 -23.46
C ILE A 261 21.48 -3.13 -22.39
N TYR A 262 21.24 -1.81 -22.38
CA TYR A 262 20.58 -1.12 -21.27
C TYR A 262 19.25 -0.48 -21.66
N TYR A 263 18.39 -0.34 -20.66
CA TYR A 263 17.29 0.62 -20.61
C TYR A 263 17.59 1.69 -19.56
N GLU A 264 17.16 2.92 -19.80
CA GLU A 264 17.02 3.96 -18.77
C GLU A 264 15.53 4.19 -18.52
N ILE A 265 15.10 3.90 -17.30
CA ILE A 265 13.71 4.03 -16.87
C ILE A 265 13.64 5.12 -15.82
N CYS A 266 12.86 6.15 -16.09
CA CYS A 266 12.54 7.19 -15.11
C CYS A 266 11.23 6.83 -14.43
N PHE A 267 11.13 7.08 -13.13
CA PHE A 267 9.93 6.75 -12.37
C PHE A 267 9.65 7.80 -11.29
N ARG A 268 8.40 7.79 -10.83
CA ARG A 268 7.96 8.51 -9.63
C ARG A 268 6.92 7.69 -8.89
N PHE A 269 6.86 7.84 -7.57
CA PHE A 269 5.82 7.24 -6.75
C PHE A 269 5.58 8.09 -5.50
N HIS A 270 4.46 7.79 -4.83
CA HIS A 270 4.03 8.45 -3.61
C HIS A 270 4.08 7.47 -2.46
N CYS A 271 4.59 7.90 -1.31
CA CYS A 271 4.62 7.11 -0.08
C CYS A 271 4.62 8.05 1.13
N GLU A 272 4.26 7.53 2.29
CA GLU A 272 4.30 8.27 3.55
C GLU A 272 5.10 7.50 4.62
N PHE A 273 5.44 8.17 5.70
CA PHE A 273 6.13 7.59 6.85
C PHE A 273 5.33 7.86 8.12
N GLN A 274 5.16 6.83 8.93
CA GLN A 274 4.64 6.99 10.28
C GLN A 274 5.81 7.21 11.23
N LEU A 275 5.93 8.41 11.81
CA LEU A 275 7.09 8.79 12.62
C LEU A 275 6.93 8.43 14.10
N ASN A 276 5.69 8.34 14.57
CA ASN A 276 5.41 8.00 15.96
C ASN A 276 5.05 6.53 16.12
N LYS A 277 5.20 6.05 17.35
CA LYS A 277 4.75 4.73 17.79
C LYS A 277 3.99 4.88 19.11
N PRO A 278 3.09 3.94 19.44
CA PRO A 278 2.43 3.94 20.73
C PRO A 278 3.47 4.02 21.89
N PRO A 279 3.18 4.79 22.95
CA PRO A 279 1.90 5.42 23.27
C PRO A 279 1.65 6.78 22.59
N ARG A 280 2.59 7.31 21.80
CA ARG A 280 2.40 8.58 21.09
C ARG A 280 1.41 8.39 19.95
N LYS A 281 0.57 9.41 19.74
CA LYS A 281 -0.40 9.46 18.66
C LYS A 281 0.29 9.47 17.27
N PRO A 282 -0.42 9.04 16.21
CA PRO A 282 0.12 8.98 14.86
C PRO A 282 0.62 10.34 14.38
N PHE A 283 1.79 10.34 13.73
CA PHE A 283 2.37 11.47 13.03
C PHE A 283 2.82 10.99 11.65
N TRP A 284 2.11 11.43 10.62
CA TRP A 284 2.35 11.10 9.23
C TRP A 284 3.24 12.15 8.60
N PHE A 285 4.23 11.68 7.85
CA PHE A 285 5.17 12.49 7.12
C PHE A 285 5.18 12.03 5.66
N THR A 286 4.70 12.89 4.78
CA THR A 286 4.39 12.55 3.40
C THR A 286 5.20 13.44 2.47
N PRO A 287 6.33 12.94 1.94
CA PRO A 287 7.02 13.64 0.86
C PRO A 287 6.10 13.84 -0.34
N SER A 288 6.18 15.01 -0.97
CA SER A 288 5.45 15.36 -2.20
C SER A 288 5.54 14.31 -3.29
N GLN A 289 6.69 13.64 -3.40
CA GLN A 289 6.91 12.46 -4.23
C GLN A 289 8.32 11.95 -4.02
N PHE A 290 8.53 10.69 -4.40
CA PHE A 290 9.84 10.22 -4.79
C PHE A 290 9.97 10.22 -6.31
N ARG A 291 11.12 10.68 -6.81
CA ARG A 291 11.55 10.55 -8.21
C ARG A 291 12.81 9.72 -8.29
N GLY A 292 13.06 9.15 -9.46
CA GLY A 292 14.30 8.44 -9.68
C GLY A 292 14.46 7.94 -11.10
N HIS A 293 15.61 7.31 -11.32
CA HIS A 293 15.89 6.56 -12.52
C HIS A 293 16.70 5.31 -12.21
N VAL A 294 16.54 4.32 -13.08
CA VAL A 294 17.35 3.11 -13.10
C VAL A 294 17.90 2.90 -14.51
N ILE A 295 19.21 2.70 -14.61
CA ILE A 295 19.85 2.16 -15.81
C ILE A 295 20.08 0.68 -15.56
N ILE A 296 19.38 -0.17 -16.30
CA ILE A 296 19.32 -1.61 -16.06
C ILE A 296 19.52 -2.40 -17.36
N SER A 297 20.17 -3.56 -17.27
CA SER A 297 20.26 -4.49 -18.40
C SER A 297 18.87 -4.96 -18.82
N ARG A 298 18.69 -5.29 -20.09
CA ARG A 298 17.37 -5.68 -20.65
C ARG A 298 16.79 -6.95 -20.02
N ASP A 299 17.62 -7.77 -19.39
CA ASP A 299 17.27 -8.99 -18.66
C ASP A 299 17.24 -8.80 -17.13
N ALA A 300 17.50 -7.58 -16.63
CA ALA A 300 17.56 -7.23 -15.21
C ALA A 300 18.60 -7.98 -14.37
N THR A 301 19.62 -8.57 -15.00
CA THR A 301 20.73 -9.20 -14.28
C THR A 301 21.77 -8.20 -13.77
N HIS A 302 21.84 -7.00 -14.37
CA HIS A 302 22.78 -5.94 -13.99
C HIS A 302 22.08 -4.57 -13.88
N VAL A 303 22.27 -3.89 -12.75
CA VAL A 303 21.87 -2.50 -12.50
C VAL A 303 23.11 -1.61 -12.59
N ARG A 304 23.19 -0.85 -13.68
CA ARG A 304 24.30 0.04 -13.98
C ARG A 304 24.28 1.30 -13.11
N GLU A 305 23.10 1.86 -12.91
CA GLU A 305 22.90 3.06 -12.10
C GLU A 305 21.49 3.07 -11.49
N PHE A 306 21.37 3.54 -10.25
CA PHE A 306 20.12 3.75 -9.55
C PHE A 306 20.19 4.99 -8.68
N HIS A 307 19.17 5.85 -8.81
CA HIS A 307 18.97 7.01 -7.95
C HIS A 307 17.49 7.14 -7.62
N LEU A 308 17.19 7.32 -6.34
CA LEU A 308 15.87 7.58 -5.80
C LEU A 308 15.99 8.77 -4.85
N TYR A 309 15.14 9.78 -4.99
CA TYR A 309 15.22 10.98 -4.17
C TYR A 309 13.88 11.72 -4.07
N VAL A 310 13.72 12.50 -3.00
CA VAL A 310 12.66 13.49 -2.89
C VAL A 310 13.13 14.79 -3.56
N PRO A 311 12.43 15.32 -4.59
CA PRO A 311 12.77 16.60 -5.18
C PRO A 311 12.75 17.75 -4.16
N ASN A 312 13.71 18.65 -4.24
CA ASN A 312 13.89 19.79 -3.31
C ASN A 312 14.00 21.13 -4.05
N THR A 313 13.52 21.19 -5.31
CA THR A 313 13.49 22.43 -6.10
C THR A 313 12.43 23.39 -5.58
N GLU A 314 11.34 22.87 -5.04
CA GLU A 314 10.27 23.64 -4.43
C GLU A 314 10.59 24.00 -2.98
N LYS A 315 10.00 25.11 -2.50
CA LYS A 315 10.24 25.61 -1.14
C LYS A 315 9.55 24.78 -0.06
N LEU A 316 8.55 23.98 -0.43
CA LEU A 316 7.79 23.08 0.41
C LEU A 316 7.64 21.80 -0.41
N ASN A 317 7.91 20.66 0.20
CA ASN A 317 7.96 19.36 -0.50
C ASN A 317 7.58 18.19 0.41
N VAL A 318 6.98 18.48 1.57
CA VAL A 318 6.48 17.51 2.55
C VAL A 318 5.19 18.02 3.17
N ASP A 319 4.18 17.17 3.20
CA ASP A 319 2.98 17.29 4.01
C ASP A 319 3.14 16.52 5.33
N MET A 320 2.58 17.03 6.41
CA MET A 320 2.59 16.40 7.72
C MET A 320 1.22 16.47 8.35
N GLU A 321 0.76 15.33 8.87
CA GLU A 321 -0.50 15.24 9.58
C GLU A 321 -0.30 14.53 10.92
N TRP A 322 -0.85 15.07 12.02
CA TRP A 322 -0.78 14.40 13.32
C TRP A 322 -2.05 14.57 14.13
N GLN A 323 -2.31 13.62 15.02
CA GLN A 323 -3.40 13.75 16.00
C GLN A 323 -2.90 14.43 17.27
N THR A 324 -3.72 15.32 17.82
CA THR A 324 -3.48 15.97 19.11
C THR A 324 -4.20 15.26 20.25
N ASP A 325 -3.71 15.41 21.48
CA ASP A 325 -4.41 14.84 22.64
C ASP A 325 -5.77 15.52 22.86
N GLY A 326 -6.85 14.72 22.90
CA GLY A 326 -8.22 15.20 23.18
C GLY A 326 -9.07 15.54 21.96
N ASP A 327 -8.53 15.43 20.75
CA ASP A 327 -9.27 15.53 19.48
C ASP A 327 -8.89 14.37 18.56
N GLU A 328 -9.87 13.78 17.88
CA GLU A 328 -9.64 12.76 16.86
C GLU A 328 -9.29 13.36 15.49
N ASN A 329 -9.50 14.68 15.33
CA ASN A 329 -9.13 15.43 14.15
C ASN A 329 -7.61 15.46 13.94
N MET A 330 -7.22 15.46 12.66
CA MET A 330 -5.83 15.62 12.25
C MET A 330 -5.51 17.11 12.14
N GLU A 331 -4.41 17.53 12.76
CA GLU A 331 -3.74 18.78 12.45
C GLU A 331 -2.82 18.58 11.24
N VAL A 332 -2.66 19.63 10.43
CA VAL A 332 -1.88 19.59 9.19
C VAL A 332 -0.85 20.72 9.14
N ASP A 333 0.33 20.45 8.58
CA ASP A 333 1.33 21.45 8.25
C ASP A 333 2.18 21.00 7.07
N ILE A 334 2.79 21.95 6.37
CA ILE A 334 3.68 21.69 5.25
C ILE A 334 5.07 22.24 5.54
N GLY A 335 6.09 21.54 5.06
CA GLY A 335 7.47 21.88 5.34
C GLY A 335 8.43 21.59 4.20
N PHE A 336 9.68 21.99 4.42
CA PHE A 336 10.80 21.80 3.52
C PHE A 336 11.75 20.72 4.04
N LEU A 337 11.93 19.68 3.25
CA LEU A 337 12.91 18.62 3.42
C LEU A 337 14.08 18.86 2.47
N PRO A 338 15.26 19.25 2.98
CA PRO A 338 16.37 19.64 2.13
C PRO A 338 16.98 18.48 1.32
N LEU A 339 16.98 17.26 1.87
CA LEU A 339 17.61 16.11 1.23
C LEU A 339 17.04 14.79 1.76
N MET A 340 16.60 13.92 0.85
CA MET A 340 16.35 12.51 1.12
C MET A 340 16.62 11.74 -0.17
N GLU A 341 17.69 10.94 -0.20
CA GLU A 341 18.09 10.17 -1.39
C GLU A 341 18.73 8.81 -1.08
N LEU A 342 18.45 7.82 -1.93
CA LEU A 342 19.22 6.59 -2.09
C LEU A 342 19.96 6.67 -3.41
N LYS A 343 21.29 6.62 -3.35
CA LYS A 343 22.14 6.63 -4.54
C LYS A 343 23.03 5.41 -4.58
N GLN A 344 23.08 4.75 -5.72
CA GLN A 344 23.99 3.64 -5.95
C GLN A 344 25.45 4.09 -5.82
N ILE A 345 26.25 3.29 -5.09
CA ILE A 345 27.66 3.59 -4.84
C ILE A 345 28.51 3.24 -6.07
N ALA A 346 28.25 2.09 -6.66
CA ALA A 346 28.90 1.55 -7.86
C ALA A 346 27.93 0.60 -8.57
N PRO A 347 28.11 0.32 -9.87
CA PRO A 347 27.28 -0.64 -10.61
C PRO A 347 27.20 -1.99 -9.89
N SER A 348 26.08 -2.69 -10.05
CA SER A 348 25.92 -4.00 -9.42
C SER A 348 26.97 -4.95 -9.95
N SER A 349 27.33 -5.93 -9.12
CA SER A 349 28.34 -6.92 -9.46
C SER A 349 28.23 -8.12 -8.52
N PRO A 350 28.73 -9.30 -8.93
CA PRO A 350 28.76 -10.45 -8.05
C PRO A 350 29.55 -10.18 -6.77
N VAL A 351 29.15 -10.83 -5.69
CA VAL A 351 29.84 -10.72 -4.39
C VAL A 351 31.08 -11.59 -4.37
N HIS A 352 31.00 -12.77 -4.99
CA HIS A 352 32.13 -13.68 -5.17
C HIS A 352 32.77 -13.45 -6.53
N LEU A 353 34.02 -13.01 -6.54
CA LEU A 353 34.82 -12.88 -7.77
C LEU A 353 35.83 -14.02 -7.85
N LYS A 354 35.92 -14.67 -9.02
CA LYS A 354 36.94 -15.70 -9.27
C LYS A 354 38.21 -15.07 -9.83
N ASN A 355 39.32 -15.33 -9.15
CA ASN A 355 40.65 -14.96 -9.63
C ASN A 355 41.12 -15.91 -10.73
N SER A 356 42.16 -15.50 -11.47
CA SER A 356 42.77 -16.30 -12.54
C SER A 356 43.34 -17.65 -12.07
N ASP A 357 43.65 -17.77 -10.77
CA ASP A 357 44.15 -18.99 -10.12
C ASP A 357 43.02 -19.90 -9.59
N GLY A 358 41.75 -19.51 -9.79
CA GLY A 358 40.58 -20.23 -9.33
C GLY A 358 40.17 -19.94 -7.87
N THR A 359 40.89 -19.06 -7.16
CA THR A 359 40.49 -18.63 -5.82
C THR A 359 39.29 -17.69 -5.86
N ILE A 360 38.43 -17.77 -4.83
CA ILE A 360 37.24 -16.91 -4.70
C ILE A 360 37.53 -15.76 -3.74
N LEU A 361 37.34 -14.54 -4.23
CA LEU A 361 37.38 -13.31 -3.45
C LEU A 361 35.97 -12.93 -3.04
N ASP A 362 35.71 -12.91 -1.73
CA ASP A 362 34.48 -12.39 -1.14
C ASP A 362 34.61 -10.88 -0.88
N ARG A 363 33.87 -10.09 -1.65
CA ARG A 363 33.93 -8.63 -1.59
C ARG A 363 33.36 -8.04 -0.30
N ARG A 364 32.45 -8.73 0.40
CA ARG A 364 31.92 -8.22 1.69
C ARG A 364 33.03 -8.05 2.71
N LYS A 365 33.99 -8.97 2.75
CA LYS A 365 35.17 -8.90 3.62
C LYS A 365 36.10 -7.72 3.29
N MET A 366 36.09 -7.24 2.05
CA MET A 366 36.83 -6.04 1.66
C MET A 366 36.10 -4.78 2.08
N TRP A 367 34.77 -4.75 1.90
CA TRP A 367 33.92 -3.63 2.28
C TRP A 367 33.97 -3.35 3.78
N GLU A 368 34.02 -4.39 4.62
CA GLU A 368 34.23 -4.27 6.07
C GLU A 368 35.54 -3.54 6.43
N LYS A 369 36.55 -3.63 5.56
CA LYS A 369 37.84 -2.94 5.70
C LYS A 369 37.87 -1.57 5.01
N GLY A 370 36.74 -1.12 4.47
CA GLY A 370 36.63 0.14 3.73
C GLY A 370 37.28 0.11 2.35
N THR A 371 37.54 -1.07 1.80
CA THR A 371 38.20 -1.26 0.49
C THR A 371 37.29 -2.00 -0.47
N ASP A 372 37.54 -1.89 -1.77
CA ASP A 372 36.84 -2.65 -2.80
C ASP A 372 37.77 -2.88 -3.99
N VAL A 373 37.39 -3.80 -4.88
CA VAL A 373 38.05 -3.95 -6.18
C VAL A 373 37.58 -2.86 -7.14
N GLU A 374 38.49 -2.38 -7.98
CA GLU A 374 38.13 -1.50 -9.09
C GLU A 374 37.56 -2.35 -10.23
N LEU A 375 36.29 -2.11 -10.55
CA LEU A 375 35.60 -2.79 -11.65
C LEU A 375 35.46 -1.82 -12.81
N VAL A 376 35.83 -2.30 -14.00
CA VAL A 376 35.63 -1.56 -15.26
C VAL A 376 34.32 -2.03 -15.87
N PHE A 377 33.44 -1.08 -16.14
CA PHE A 377 32.12 -1.34 -16.71
C PHE A 377 31.99 -0.69 -18.07
N ASP A 378 31.24 -1.35 -18.95
CA ASP A 378 30.98 -0.83 -20.28
C ASP A 378 30.34 0.57 -20.26
N LYS A 379 30.67 1.35 -21.29
CA LYS A 379 30.02 2.64 -21.52
C LYS A 379 28.57 2.42 -21.92
N VAL A 380 27.67 3.19 -21.32
CA VAL A 380 26.25 3.18 -21.71
C VAL A 380 26.12 3.88 -23.07
N VAL A 381 25.46 3.21 -24.02
CA VAL A 381 25.22 3.71 -25.38
C VAL A 381 23.73 3.61 -25.68
N TRP A 382 23.12 4.75 -26.03
CA TRP A 382 21.71 4.83 -26.39
C TRP A 382 21.53 4.75 -27.91
N ARG A 383 20.54 3.99 -28.34
CA ARG A 383 20.05 3.98 -29.73
C ARG A 383 18.99 5.06 -29.91
N ASN A 384 18.05 5.12 -28.97
CA ASN A 384 16.96 6.07 -28.96
C ASN A 384 16.81 6.62 -27.54
N GLU A 385 16.53 7.91 -27.41
CA GLU A 385 16.25 8.55 -26.13
C GLU A 385 15.30 9.74 -26.28
N ILE A 386 14.57 10.02 -25.22
CA ILE A 386 13.85 11.29 -25.04
C ILE A 386 14.54 12.11 -23.95
N ASN A 387 14.26 13.42 -23.94
CA ASN A 387 14.75 14.30 -22.89
C ASN A 387 14.15 13.94 -21.53
N SER A 388 14.95 13.96 -20.46
CA SER A 388 14.49 13.64 -19.10
C SER A 388 13.32 14.53 -18.65
N THR A 389 13.28 15.81 -19.02
CA THR A 389 12.16 16.71 -18.73
C THR A 389 10.86 16.24 -19.39
N VAL A 390 10.93 15.70 -20.61
CA VAL A 390 9.75 15.12 -21.28
C VAL A 390 9.29 13.87 -20.54
N ALA A 391 10.22 12.97 -20.17
CA ALA A 391 9.92 11.78 -19.39
C ALA A 391 9.20 12.10 -18.07
N TYR A 392 9.73 13.06 -17.29
CA TYR A 392 9.10 13.49 -16.03
C TYR A 392 7.76 14.20 -16.23
N LYS A 393 7.56 14.91 -17.36
CA LYS A 393 6.28 15.53 -17.69
C LYS A 393 5.20 14.48 -17.99
N GLU A 394 5.55 13.40 -18.70
CA GLU A 394 4.61 12.30 -18.94
C GLU A 394 4.23 11.58 -17.64
N LEU A 395 5.20 11.38 -16.74
CA LEU A 395 4.94 10.86 -15.39
C LEU A 395 3.97 11.76 -14.60
N GLU A 396 4.12 13.08 -14.67
CA GLU A 396 3.25 14.04 -13.97
C GLU A 396 1.82 14.05 -14.52
N LYS A 397 1.65 14.02 -15.84
CA LYS A 397 0.32 14.02 -16.49
C LYS A 397 -0.54 12.81 -16.14
N GLU A 398 0.09 11.68 -15.86
CA GLU A 398 -0.62 10.45 -15.50
C GLU A 398 -1.21 10.53 -14.08
N PHE A 399 -0.50 11.16 -13.14
CA PHE A 399 -1.04 11.43 -11.80
C PHE A 399 -2.05 12.59 -11.79
N PHE A 400 -1.80 13.60 -12.62
CA PHE A 400 -2.55 14.84 -12.62
C PHE A 400 -3.10 15.13 -14.03
N PRO A 401 -4.25 14.55 -14.41
CA PRO A 401 -4.83 14.73 -15.75
C PRO A 401 -5.03 16.20 -16.15
N PHE A 402 -5.23 17.10 -15.18
CA PHE A 402 -5.34 18.54 -15.45
C PHE A 402 -4.05 19.15 -16.04
N LYS A 403 -2.87 18.53 -15.84
CA LYS A 403 -1.59 18.92 -16.46
C LYS A 403 -1.49 18.63 -17.94
N GLN A 404 -2.49 17.96 -18.52
CA GLN A 404 -2.63 17.81 -19.96
C GLN A 404 -3.09 19.13 -20.62
N VAL A 405 -3.62 20.07 -19.84
CA VAL A 405 -3.99 21.40 -20.31
C VAL A 405 -2.75 22.29 -20.31
N ASP A 406 -2.53 23.00 -21.42
CA ASP A 406 -1.48 24.01 -21.49
C ASP A 406 -1.89 25.26 -20.71
N TYR A 407 -1.29 25.45 -19.54
CA TYR A 407 -1.45 26.67 -18.74
C TYR A 407 -0.57 27.78 -19.31
N LEU A 408 -1.22 28.83 -19.80
CA LEU A 408 -0.56 30.00 -20.37
C LEU A 408 -0.68 31.19 -19.41
N PRO A 409 0.36 32.05 -19.32
CA PRO A 409 0.21 33.37 -18.75
C PRO A 409 -0.96 34.12 -19.39
N PHE A 410 -1.60 35.01 -18.64
CA PHE A 410 -2.84 35.67 -19.06
C PHE A 410 -2.73 36.32 -20.45
N ALA A 411 -1.65 37.08 -20.71
CA ALA A 411 -1.44 37.74 -22.01
C ALA A 411 -1.29 36.75 -23.18
N ASP A 412 -0.57 35.65 -22.96
CA ASP A 412 -0.33 34.62 -23.97
C ASP A 412 -1.62 33.84 -24.27
N ALA A 413 -2.45 33.61 -23.25
CA ALA A 413 -3.75 32.96 -23.40
C ALA A 413 -4.68 33.75 -24.33
N PHE A 414 -4.77 35.08 -24.18
CA PHE A 414 -5.58 35.92 -25.08
C PHE A 414 -5.02 35.96 -26.50
N THR A 415 -3.71 36.03 -26.65
CA THR A 415 -3.05 35.97 -27.97
C THR A 415 -3.41 34.65 -28.67
N LYS A 416 -3.28 33.53 -27.96
CA LYS A 416 -3.61 32.19 -28.49
C LYS A 416 -5.09 32.03 -28.79
N ALA A 417 -5.97 32.60 -27.96
CA ALA A 417 -7.42 32.59 -28.15
C ALA A 417 -7.83 33.31 -29.44
N ILE A 418 -7.23 34.47 -29.74
CA ILE A 418 -7.45 35.20 -30.99
C ILE A 418 -6.96 34.39 -32.19
N GLU A 419 -5.72 33.87 -32.14
CA GLU A 419 -5.14 33.05 -33.21
C GLU A 419 -5.96 31.79 -33.52
N SER A 420 -6.48 31.15 -32.47
CA SER A 420 -7.23 29.89 -32.60
C SER A 420 -8.73 30.06 -32.73
N ASN A 421 -9.24 31.30 -32.68
CA ASN A 421 -10.66 31.63 -32.64
C ASN A 421 -11.44 30.83 -31.57
N LYS A 422 -10.87 30.75 -30.36
CA LYS A 422 -11.44 30.03 -29.21
C LYS A 422 -11.62 30.96 -28.01
N PRO A 423 -12.64 30.74 -27.15
CA PRO A 423 -12.79 31.51 -25.92
C PRO A 423 -11.68 31.18 -24.91
N VAL A 424 -11.35 32.14 -24.05
CA VAL A 424 -10.48 31.93 -22.89
C VAL A 424 -11.33 31.41 -21.72
N HIS A 425 -10.94 30.28 -21.13
CA HIS A 425 -11.48 29.81 -19.86
C HIS A 425 -10.48 30.16 -18.75
N GLN A 426 -10.91 30.94 -17.76
CA GLN A 426 -10.07 31.34 -16.63
C GLN A 426 -10.43 30.53 -15.39
N VAL A 427 -9.43 29.90 -14.76
CA VAL A 427 -9.56 29.24 -13.45
C VAL A 427 -8.73 30.04 -12.44
N VAL A 428 -9.35 30.41 -11.31
CA VAL A 428 -8.65 31.06 -10.18
C VAL A 428 -8.54 30.05 -9.06
N LEU A 429 -7.32 29.84 -8.58
CA LEU A 429 -7.01 28.85 -7.55
C LEU A 429 -6.30 29.53 -6.38
N TRP A 430 -6.63 29.07 -5.17
CA TRP A 430 -5.99 29.48 -3.93
C TRP A 430 -5.03 28.36 -3.50
N GLY A 431 -4.02 28.13 -4.33
CA GLY A 431 -3.07 27.02 -4.19
C GLY A 431 -2.23 26.89 -5.45
N ALA A 432 -1.07 26.25 -5.34
CA ALA A 432 -0.24 25.98 -6.49
C ALA A 432 -0.80 24.79 -7.28
N LEU A 433 -0.62 24.82 -8.60
CA LEU A 433 -0.99 23.70 -9.49
C LEU A 433 0.14 22.67 -9.58
N ASP A 434 1.16 22.76 -8.75
CA ASP A 434 2.31 21.88 -8.75
C ASP A 434 2.29 20.92 -7.56
N ASP A 435 3.28 20.04 -7.53
CA ASP A 435 3.38 18.92 -6.62
C ASP A 435 4.13 19.33 -5.34
N GLN A 436 3.71 20.42 -4.71
CA GLN A 436 4.39 20.99 -3.53
C GLN A 436 4.13 20.20 -2.25
N SER A 437 2.98 19.55 -2.14
CA SER A 437 2.58 18.68 -1.03
C SER A 437 1.42 17.82 -1.50
N CYS A 438 1.43 16.52 -1.18
CA CYS A 438 0.38 15.57 -1.58
C CYS A 438 -0.98 15.91 -0.99
#